data_AF-A0AB34CM57-F1
#
_entry.id   AF-A0AB34CM57-F1
#
_cell.length_a   1.000
_cell.length_b   1.000
_cell.length_c   1.000
_cell.angle_alpha   90.00
_cell.angle_beta   90.00
_cell.angle_gamma   90.00
#
_symmetry.space_group_name_H-M   'P 1'
#
loop_
_entity.id
_entity.type
_entity.pdbx_description
1 polymer ?
#
loop_
_entity_poly.entity_id
_entity_poly.type
_entity_poly.pdbx_seq_one_letter_code
_entity_poly.pdbx_strand_id
1 'polypeptide(L)' 'MEQIFQTPPPSGLKWQAVESLIRALGGEIKEGSGSRVRFLLRGKIARFHRPHPSPDTDKGAVVNLREWLESIGVDPYE' A
#
# COMPACT_ATOMS: atom_id res chain seq x y z
N MET A 1 8.74 6.69 -2.24
CA MET A 1 7.57 7.03 -1.41
C MET A 1 6.69 8.06 -2.10
N GLU A 2 7.29 9.08 -2.73
CA GLU A 2 6.63 10.22 -3.39
C GLU A 2 5.41 9.87 -4.26
N GLN A 3 5.45 8.79 -5.06
CA GLN A 3 4.33 8.41 -5.94
C GLN A 3 3.01 8.15 -5.17
N ILE A 4 3.05 7.58 -3.97
CA ILE A 4 1.83 7.24 -3.21
C ILE A 4 1.19 8.49 -2.62
N PHE A 5 1.99 9.54 -2.37
CA PHE A 5 1.54 10.79 -1.75
C PHE A 5 1.14 11.89 -2.76
N GLN A 6 1.27 11.65 -4.07
CA GLN A 6 0.86 12.62 -5.10
C GLN A 6 -0.67 12.81 -5.16
N THR A 7 -1.15 14.04 -5.27
CA THR A 7 -2.58 14.33 -5.49
C THR A 7 -2.76 14.99 -6.86
N PRO A 8 -3.45 14.35 -7.83
CA PRO A 8 -4.18 13.08 -7.72
C PRO A 8 -3.26 11.84 -7.64
N PRO A 9 -3.74 10.71 -7.06
CA PRO A 9 -2.96 9.48 -7.00
C PRO A 9 -2.59 9.00 -8.41
N PRO A 10 -1.35 8.53 -8.63
CA PRO A 10 -0.90 8.14 -9.96
C PRO A 10 -1.70 6.93 -10.45
N SER A 11 -2.08 6.95 -11.72
CA SER A 11 -2.59 5.76 -12.40
C SER A 11 -1.45 4.80 -12.71
N GLY A 12 -1.65 3.50 -12.47
CA GLY A 12 -0.71 2.46 -12.89
C GLY A 12 0.40 2.15 -11.87
N LEU A 13 0.22 2.50 -10.59
CA LEU A 13 1.13 2.06 -9.54
C LEU A 13 1.09 0.53 -9.45
N LYS A 14 2.20 -0.12 -9.78
CA LYS A 14 2.30 -1.58 -9.71
C LYS A 14 2.16 -2.06 -8.27
N TRP A 15 1.38 -3.11 -8.05
CA TRP A 15 1.21 -3.73 -6.73
C TRP A 15 2.56 -4.07 -6.08
N GLN A 16 3.52 -4.53 -6.87
CA GLN A 16 4.88 -4.83 -6.40
C GLN A 16 5.59 -3.61 -5.80
N ALA A 17 5.31 -2.39 -6.27
CA ALA A 17 5.87 -1.17 -5.70
C ALA A 17 5.27 -0.88 -4.31
N VAL A 18 3.98 -1.16 -4.12
CA VAL A 18 3.31 -1.11 -2.81
C VAL A 18 3.95 -2.11 -1.85
N GLU A 19 4.11 -3.37 -2.27
CA GLU A 19 4.74 -4.41 -1.46
C GLU A 19 6.19 -4.05 -1.08
N SER A 20 6.94 -3.49 -2.04
CA SER A 20 8.32 -3.05 -1.80
C SER A 20 8.39 -1.91 -0.80
N LEU A 21 7.45 -0.95 -0.85
CA LEU A 21 7.38 0.14 0.13
C LEU A 21 7.14 -0.39 1.54
N ILE A 22 6.16 -1.28 1.71
CA ILE A 22 5.85 -1.85 3.04
C ILE A 22 7.08 -2.54 3.63
N ARG A 23 7.79 -3.34 2.82
CA ARG A 23 9.04 -4.00 3.25
C ARG A 23 10.15 -3.01 3.57
N ALA A 24 10.31 -1.96 2.77
CA ALA A 24 11.31 -0.91 3.00
C ALA A 24 11.07 -0.15 4.31
N LEU A 25 9.81 0.00 4.71
CA LEU A 25 9.41 0.59 6.00
C LEU A 25 9.53 -0.38 7.19
N GLY A 26 10.06 -1.59 6.98
CA GLY A 26 10.16 -2.63 8.01
C GLY A 26 8.83 -3.33 8.30
N GLY A 27 7.84 -3.20 7.43
CA GLY A 27 6.55 -3.86 7.55
C GLY A 27 6.55 -5.29 6.99
N GLU A 28 5.64 -6.11 7.51
CA GLU A 28 5.39 -7.47 7.04
C GLU A 28 4.17 -7.51 6.12
N ILE A 29 4.21 -8.44 5.16
CA ILE A 29 3.11 -8.69 4.24
C ILE A 29 2.66 -10.14 4.44
N LYS A 30 1.38 -10.34 4.74
CA LYS A 30 0.77 -11.67 4.92
C LYS A 30 -0.35 -11.87 3.92
N GLU A 31 -0.22 -12.93 3.12
CA GLU A 31 -1.26 -13.36 2.19
C GLU A 31 -2.36 -14.10 2.95
N GLY A 32 -3.62 -13.84 2.59
CA GLY A 32 -4.78 -14.57 3.05
C GLY A 32 -5.35 -15.46 1.96
N SER A 33 -6.56 -15.98 2.16
CA SER A 33 -7.27 -16.74 1.12
C SER A 33 -7.59 -15.85 -0.09
N GLY A 34 -7.28 -16.34 -1.30
CA GLY A 34 -7.53 -15.63 -2.56
C GLY A 34 -6.61 -14.42 -2.75
N SER A 35 -7.15 -13.29 -3.22
CA SER A 35 -6.39 -12.06 -3.44
C SER A 35 -6.18 -11.21 -2.17
N ARG A 36 -6.59 -11.69 -0.99
CA ARG A 36 -6.54 -10.90 0.25
C ARG A 36 -5.11 -10.75 0.74
N VAL A 37 -4.71 -9.53 1.07
CA VAL A 37 -3.38 -9.22 1.61
C VAL A 37 -3.53 -8.39 2.89
N ARG A 38 -2.67 -8.65 3.88
CA ARG A 38 -2.58 -7.90 5.13
C ARG A 38 -1.19 -7.28 5.23
N PHE A 39 -1.13 -5.98 5.48
CA PHE A 39 0.10 -5.27 5.82
C PHE A 39 0.16 -5.06 7.33
N LEU A 40 1.30 -5.37 7.93
CA LEU A 40 1.61 -5.08 9.33
C LEU A 40 2.78 -4.11 9.35
N LEU A 41 2.57 -2.90 9.87
CA LEU A 41 3.60 -1.86 9.96
C LEU A 41 3.38 -1.05 11.24
N ARG A 42 4.44 -0.77 12.00
CA ARG A 42 4.38 -0.04 13.28
C ARG A 42 3.28 -0.57 14.23
N GLY A 43 3.07 -1.90 14.25
CA GLY A 43 2.05 -2.56 15.08
C GLY A 43 0.59 -2.36 14.61
N LYS A 44 0.36 -1.77 13.44
CA LYS A 44 -0.96 -1.52 12.85
C LYS A 44 -1.17 -2.40 11.63
N ILE A 45 -2.43 -2.78 11.39
CA ILE A 45 -2.80 -3.69 10.31
C ILE A 45 -3.68 -2.96 9.30
N ALA A 46 -3.32 -3.07 8.02
CA ALA A 46 -4.20 -2.74 6.91
C ALA A 46 -4.56 -3.98 6.08
N ARG A 47 -5.74 -3.96 5.46
CA ARG A 47 -6.28 -5.06 4.65
C ARG A 47 -6.54 -4.56 3.24
N PHE A 48 -5.97 -5.24 2.27
CA PHE A 48 -6.10 -4.95 0.85
C PHE A 48 -6.44 -6.20 0.06
N HIS A 49 -6.76 -6.01 -1.21
CA HIS A 49 -6.79 -7.08 -2.20
C HIS A 49 -5.71 -6.80 -3.23
N ARG A 50 -4.92 -7.82 -3.58
CA ARG A 50 -4.00 -7.76 -4.73
C ARG A 50 -4.85 -7.56 -5.99
N PRO A 51 -4.50 -6.58 -6.85
CA PRO A 51 -5.27 -6.31 -8.05
C PRO A 51 -5.23 -7.51 -9.01
N HIS A 52 -6.36 -7.76 -9.67
CA HIS A 52 -6.55 -8.84 -10.65
C HIS A 52 -7.62 -8.40 -11.67
N PRO A 53 -7.46 -8.65 -12.99
CA PRO A 53 -6.34 -9.33 -13.65
C PRO A 53 -5.11 -8.46 -13.92
N SER A 54 -5.25 -7.14 -13.83
CA SER A 54 -4.09 -6.24 -14.00
C SER A 54 -3.23 -6.21 -12.73
N PRO A 55 -1.89 -6.12 -12.84
CA PRO A 55 -1.01 -5.85 -11.70
C PRO A 55 -1.06 -4.40 -11.20
N ASP A 56 -1.84 -3.54 -11.86
CA ASP A 56 -2.02 -2.14 -11.49
C ASP A 56 -2.94 -2.00 -10.27
N THR A 57 -2.43 -1.32 -9.24
CA THR A 57 -3.20 -0.95 -8.05
C THR A 57 -4.25 0.08 -8.46
N ASP A 58 -5.51 -0.16 -8.09
CA ASP A 58 -6.57 0.79 -8.37
C ASP A 58 -6.41 2.07 -7.54
N LYS A 59 -6.96 3.18 -8.03
CA LYS A 59 -6.83 4.49 -7.38
C LYS A 59 -7.38 4.49 -5.94
N GLY A 60 -8.44 3.75 -5.67
CA GLY A 60 -9.03 3.63 -4.34
C GLY A 60 -8.09 2.92 -3.36
N ALA A 61 -7.44 1.84 -3.80
CA ALA A 61 -6.42 1.17 -3.00
C ALA A 61 -5.19 2.06 -2.74
N VAL A 62 -4.76 2.89 -3.70
CA VAL A 62 -3.67 3.87 -3.48
C VAL A 62 -4.06 4.94 -2.46
N VAL A 63 -5.29 5.46 -2.52
CA VAL A 63 -5.80 6.44 -1.54
C VAL A 63 -5.88 5.81 -0.15
N ASN A 64 -6.51 4.65 -0.02
CA ASN A 64 -6.60 3.93 1.27
C ASN A 64 -5.22 3.61 1.85
N LEU A 65 -4.24 3.26 1.00
CA LEU A 65 -2.87 3.01 1.43
C LEU A 65 -2.21 4.28 1.97
N ARG A 66 -2.38 5.41 1.29
CA ARG A 66 -1.88 6.71 1.78
C ARG A 66 -2.50 7.07 3.12
N GLU A 67 -3.83 7.07 3.21
CA GLU A 67 -4.54 7.43 4.45
C GLU A 67 -4.12 6.53 5.61
N TRP A 68 -3.91 5.24 5.34
CA TRP A 68 -3.41 4.33 6.37
C TRP A 68 -1.97 4.65 6.79
N LEU A 69 -1.05 4.90 5.84
CA LEU A 69 0.33 5.30 6.14
C LEU A 69 0.36 6.59 6.97
N GLU A 70 -0.42 7.61 6.59
CA GLU A 70 -0.55 8.86 7.34
C GLU A 70 -1.11 8.61 8.75
N SER A 71 -2.11 7.73 8.89
CA SER A 71 -2.72 7.41 10.19
C SER A 71 -1.75 6.73 11.18
N ILE A 72 -0.67 6.15 10.68
CA ILE A 72 0.38 5.51 11.48
C ILE A 72 1.66 6.36 11.54
N GLY A 73 1.54 7.63 11.15
CA GLY A 73 2.59 8.63 11.18
C GLY A 73 3.69 8.41 10.15
N VAL A 74 3.42 7.71 9.05
CA VAL A 74 4.34 7.62 7.91
C VAL A 74 3.97 8.71 6.92
N ASP A 75 4.89 9.64 6.70
CA ASP A 75 4.73 10.75 5.76
C ASP A 75 5.90 10.77 4.75
N PRO A 76 5.78 11.49 3.62
CA PRO A 76 6.78 11.45 2.56
C PRO A 76 8.08 12.21 2.87
N TYR A 77 8.19 12.84 4.05
CA TYR A 77 9.29 13.70 4.44
C TYR A 77 10.09 13.14 5.64
N GLU A 78 9.70 12.02 6.23
CA GLU A 78 10.51 11.22 7.17
C GLU A 78 11.57 10.35 6.47
#